data_AF-A0A2E0ZGH6-F1
#
_entry.id   AF-A0A2E0ZGH6-F1
#
_cell.length_a   1.000
_cell.length_b   1.000
_cell.length_c   1.000
_cell.angle_alpha   90.00
_cell.angle_beta   90.00
_cell.angle_gamma   90.00
#
_symmetry.space_group_name_H-M   'P 1'
#
loop_
_entity.id
_entity.type
_entity.pdbx_description
1 polymer ?
#
loop_
_entity_poly.entity_id
_entity_poly.type
_entity_poly.pdbx_seq_one_letter_code
_entity_poly.pdbx_strand_id
1 'polypeptide(L)'
;MFGKIARIIGIVLLGLTAVITLLGGIGTTCVALNAANYEGMEAIAQYQWLYIFYVLSGIGLGVLGIWVAVALVRGKPHAYRNALIVLAGGLLIGGLHMVTSRALRGSSMPKDFIVYVTALTLIIFLLFRIPGIWKRINLEGHDDHVTGLGASAALIVGGIATLTVQFWAGPTHMINSINYANVWQAQLTIFGWLTVLLGGAVLGWFVLREGERSLLAQTFQISPDKI
;
A
#
# COMPACT_ATOMS: atom_id res chain seq x y z
N MET A 1 -10.20 -22.76 -4.30
CA MET A 1 -10.53 -21.41 -4.84
C MET A 1 -10.45 -20.31 -3.78
N PHE A 2 -11.23 -20.38 -2.68
CA PHE A 2 -11.24 -19.35 -1.61
C PHE A 2 -9.84 -18.93 -1.12
N GLY A 3 -8.96 -19.88 -0.81
CA GLY A 3 -7.62 -19.60 -0.30
C GLY A 3 -6.75 -18.75 -1.24
N LYS A 4 -6.77 -19.07 -2.53
CA LYS A 4 -6.03 -18.35 -3.57
C LYS A 4 -6.51 -16.89 -3.69
N ILE A 5 -7.83 -16.70 -3.69
CA ILE A 5 -8.45 -15.36 -3.77
C ILE A 5 -8.08 -14.54 -2.52
N ALA A 6 -8.25 -15.11 -1.32
CA ALA A 6 -7.92 -14.44 -0.07
C ALA A 6 -6.44 -14.05 0.02
N ARG A 7 -5.54 -14.87 -0.54
CA ARG A 7 -4.11 -14.55 -0.66
C ARG A 7 -3.86 -13.34 -1.57
N ILE A 8 -4.48 -13.31 -2.76
CA ILE A 8 -4.38 -12.17 -3.69
C ILE A 8 -4.92 -10.90 -3.01
N ILE A 9 -6.09 -10.98 -2.37
CA ILE A 9 -6.69 -9.87 -1.63
C ILE A 9 -5.73 -9.37 -0.53
N GLY A 10 -5.14 -10.26 0.25
CA GLY A 10 -4.17 -9.88 1.29
C GLY A 10 -2.95 -9.15 0.72
N ILE A 11 -2.40 -9.62 -0.39
CA ILE A 11 -1.27 -8.99 -1.08
C ILE A 11 -1.65 -7.59 -1.59
N VAL A 12 -2.80 -7.46 -2.26
CA VAL A 12 -3.30 -6.19 -2.79
C VAL A 12 -3.56 -5.19 -1.65
N LEU A 13 -4.24 -5.62 -0.58
CA LEU A 13 -4.54 -4.75 0.56
C LEU A 13 -3.28 -4.24 1.24
N LEU A 14 -2.30 -5.11 1.49
CA LEU A 14 -1.03 -4.71 2.10
C LEU A 14 -0.24 -3.77 1.18
N GLY A 15 -0.14 -4.10 -0.11
CA GLY A 15 0.54 -3.26 -1.10
C GLY A 15 -0.09 -1.87 -1.21
N LEU A 16 -1.41 -1.81 -1.33
CA LEU A 16 -2.15 -0.55 -1.39
C LEU A 16 -1.99 0.27 -0.10
N THR A 17 -2.09 -0.37 1.06
CA THR A 17 -1.89 0.30 2.36
C THR A 17 -0.49 0.89 2.49
N ALA A 18 0.53 0.15 2.04
CA ALA A 18 1.92 0.61 2.05
C ALA A 18 2.13 1.80 1.12
N VAL A 19 1.57 1.77 -0.09
CA VAL A 19 1.61 2.89 -1.05
C VAL A 19 0.92 4.12 -0.47
N ILE A 20 -0.30 3.99 0.05
CA ILE A 20 -1.04 5.12 0.66
C ILE A 20 -0.26 5.71 1.85
N THR A 21 0.35 4.87 2.68
CA THR A 21 1.17 5.31 3.82
C THR A 21 2.40 6.08 3.36
N LEU A 22 3.10 5.59 2.34
CA LEU A 22 4.27 6.24 1.74
C LEU A 22 3.89 7.61 1.14
N LEU A 23 2.82 7.65 0.35
CA LEU A 23 2.31 8.89 -0.26
C LEU A 23 1.90 9.91 0.80
N GLY A 24 1.27 9.46 1.89
CA GLY A 24 0.93 10.34 3.01
C GLY A 24 2.14 10.91 3.73
N GLY A 25 3.20 10.12 3.89
CA GLY A 25 4.48 10.59 4.44
C GLY A 25 5.09 11.66 3.54
N ILE A 26 5.27 11.37 2.26
CA ILE A 26 5.85 12.29 1.28
C ILE A 26 5.00 13.58 1.18
N GLY A 27 3.68 13.45 1.04
CA GLY A 27 2.76 14.57 0.85
C GLY A 27 2.65 15.51 2.07
N THR A 28 3.01 15.06 3.27
CA THR A 28 3.00 15.91 4.48
C THR A 28 4.32 16.65 4.74
N THR A 29 5.35 16.38 3.91
CA THR A 29 6.69 16.97 4.08
C THR A 29 6.70 18.49 3.98
N CYS A 30 5.91 19.09 3.07
CA CYS A 30 5.90 20.55 2.88
C CYS A 30 5.42 21.29 4.15
N VAL A 31 4.32 20.82 4.75
CA VAL A 31 3.78 21.38 5.99
C VAL A 31 4.72 21.08 7.16
N ALA A 32 5.30 19.88 7.22
CA ALA A 32 6.22 19.53 8.31
C ALA A 32 7.53 20.34 8.29
N LEU A 33 8.00 20.80 7.13
CA LEU A 33 9.24 21.58 7.03
C LEU A 33 9.02 23.09 7.07
N ASN A 34 7.84 23.57 6.65
CA ASN A 34 7.58 25.01 6.50
C ASN A 34 6.18 25.39 6.98
N ALA A 35 5.72 24.82 8.10
CA ALA A 35 4.38 25.05 8.66
C ALA A 35 3.98 26.53 8.77
N ALA A 36 4.92 27.42 9.13
CA ALA A 36 4.68 28.85 9.28
C ALA A 36 4.24 29.57 7.98
N ASN A 37 4.46 28.97 6.81
CA ASN A 37 4.07 29.53 5.52
C ASN A 37 2.63 29.14 5.09
N TYR A 38 1.93 28.35 5.92
CA TYR A 38 0.60 27.85 5.62
C TYR A 38 -0.40 28.31 6.69
N GLU A 39 -1.46 28.99 6.24
CA GLU A 39 -2.54 29.44 7.11
C GLU A 39 -3.21 28.26 7.82
N GLY A 40 -3.45 28.39 9.13
CA GLY A 40 -4.04 27.34 9.96
C GLY A 40 -3.07 26.22 10.36
N MET A 41 -1.77 26.39 10.11
CA MET A 41 -0.70 25.46 10.50
C MET A 41 0.27 26.07 11.53
N GLU A 42 -0.06 27.20 12.13
CA GLU A 42 0.78 27.93 13.10
C GLU A 42 1.09 27.06 14.33
N ALA A 43 0.08 26.31 14.79
CA ALA A 43 0.25 25.36 15.89
C ALA A 43 1.22 24.23 15.54
N ILE A 44 1.28 23.79 14.27
CA ILE A 44 2.26 22.79 13.82
C ILE A 44 3.68 23.36 13.88
N ALA A 45 3.87 24.65 13.57
CA ALA A 45 5.20 25.26 13.57
C ALA A 45 5.88 25.17 14.95
N GLN A 46 5.10 25.23 16.04
CA GLN A 46 5.62 25.05 17.41
C GLN A 46 6.04 23.60 17.72
N TYR A 47 5.47 22.63 17.01
CA TYR A 47 5.74 21.19 17.16
C TYR A 47 6.40 20.58 15.92
N GLN A 48 7.14 21.38 15.16
CA GLN A 48 7.66 21.00 13.85
C GLN A 48 8.48 19.70 13.87
N TRP A 49 9.31 19.52 14.90
CA TRP A 49 10.13 18.31 15.09
C TRP A 49 9.27 17.03 15.15
N LEU A 50 8.08 17.10 15.76
CA LEU A 50 7.17 15.97 15.91
C LEU A 50 6.54 15.61 14.57
N TYR A 51 6.20 16.62 13.75
CA TYR A 51 5.66 16.40 12.41
C TYR A 51 6.72 15.87 11.44
N ILE A 52 7.98 16.30 11.56
CA ILE A 52 9.11 15.70 10.85
C ILE A 52 9.26 14.22 11.25
N PHE A 53 9.17 13.91 12.55
CA PHE A 53 9.17 12.52 13.01
C PHE A 53 8.03 11.70 12.38
N TYR A 54 6.81 12.25 12.29
CA TYR A 54 5.69 11.57 11.64
C TYR A 54 5.90 11.35 10.14
N VAL A 55 6.50 12.32 9.44
CA VAL A 55 6.86 12.19 8.01
C VAL A 55 7.88 11.07 7.81
N LEU A 56 8.98 11.10 8.56
CA LEU A 56 10.04 10.09 8.47
C LEU A 56 9.51 8.69 8.81
N SER A 57 8.69 8.60 9.86
CA SER A 57 8.05 7.34 10.26
C SER A 57 7.07 6.84 9.19
N GLY A 58 6.28 7.74 8.59
CA GLY A 58 5.35 7.40 7.51
C GLY A 58 6.06 6.89 6.26
N ILE A 59 7.14 7.56 5.84
CA ILE A 59 7.98 7.10 4.73
C ILE A 59 8.62 5.75 5.05
N GLY A 60 9.23 5.62 6.24
CA GLY A 60 9.88 4.39 6.67
C GLY A 60 8.91 3.20 6.72
N LEU A 61 7.73 3.38 7.33
CA LEU A 61 6.70 2.34 7.40
C LEU A 61 6.09 2.03 6.03
N GLY A 62 5.94 3.02 5.15
CA GLY A 62 5.51 2.80 3.76
C GLY A 62 6.51 1.94 2.98
N VAL A 63 7.80 2.26 3.05
CA VAL A 63 8.87 1.47 2.41
C VAL A 63 8.95 0.07 3.00
N LEU A 64 8.93 -0.07 4.33
CA LEU A 64 8.89 -1.37 5.00
C LEU A 64 7.65 -2.18 4.60
N GLY A 65 6.49 -1.52 4.47
CA GLY A 65 5.24 -2.15 4.00
C GLY A 65 5.37 -2.71 2.60
N ILE A 66 5.98 -1.97 1.67
CA ILE A 66 6.26 -2.44 0.30
C ILE A 66 7.21 -3.64 0.34
N TRP A 67 8.29 -3.56 1.13
CA TRP A 67 9.23 -4.66 1.29
C TRP A 67 8.56 -5.92 1.82
N VAL A 68 7.70 -5.79 2.84
CA VAL A 68 6.93 -6.91 3.38
C VAL A 68 5.90 -7.43 2.37
N ALA A 69 5.24 -6.57 1.59
CA ALA A 69 4.33 -7.00 0.53
C ALA A 69 5.07 -7.86 -0.52
N VAL A 70 6.27 -7.46 -0.92
CA VAL A 70 7.14 -8.26 -1.81
C VAL A 70 7.54 -9.59 -1.14
N ALA A 71 7.87 -9.58 0.15
CA ALA A 71 8.18 -10.79 0.90
C ALA A 71 6.96 -11.75 0.96
N LEU A 72 5.76 -11.22 1.11
CA LEU A 72 4.50 -11.97 1.16
C LEU A 72 4.16 -12.57 -0.21
N VAL A 73 4.30 -11.79 -1.29
CA VAL A 73 4.22 -12.26 -2.68
C VAL A 73 5.14 -13.46 -2.85
N ARG A 74 6.41 -13.32 -2.46
CA ARG A 74 7.44 -14.34 -2.61
C ARG A 74 7.30 -15.53 -1.65
N GLY A 75 6.31 -15.56 -0.77
CA GLY A 75 6.13 -16.64 0.20
C GLY A 75 7.30 -16.79 1.17
N LYS A 76 7.93 -15.67 1.57
CA LYS A 76 9.08 -15.71 2.49
C LYS A 76 8.63 -16.04 3.92
N PRO A 77 9.46 -16.76 4.70
CA PRO A 77 9.16 -17.04 6.10
C PRO A 77 8.99 -15.73 6.88
N HIS A 78 8.06 -15.72 7.82
CA HIS A 78 7.72 -14.57 8.67
C HIS A 78 7.17 -13.34 7.94
N ALA A 79 6.93 -13.38 6.63
CA ALA A 79 6.38 -12.24 5.90
C ALA A 79 5.03 -11.80 6.47
N TYR A 80 4.19 -12.76 6.88
CA TYR A 80 2.90 -12.45 7.48
C TYR A 80 3.03 -11.81 8.87
N ARG A 81 3.94 -12.31 9.71
CA ARG A 81 4.24 -11.69 11.02
C ARG A 81 4.74 -10.26 10.84
N ASN A 82 5.66 -10.04 9.89
CA ASN A 82 6.20 -8.72 9.62
C ASN A 82 5.12 -7.77 9.09
N ALA A 83 4.13 -8.28 8.34
CA ALA A 83 2.99 -7.48 7.89
C ALA A 83 2.16 -6.98 9.07
N LEU A 84 1.88 -7.85 10.05
CA LEU A 84 1.18 -7.46 11.27
C LEU A 84 1.97 -6.40 12.06
N ILE A 85 3.29 -6.54 12.17
CA ILE A 85 4.14 -5.58 12.87
C ILE A 85 4.12 -4.21 12.17
N VAL A 86 4.29 -4.18 10.84
CA VAL A 86 4.27 -2.92 10.07
C VAL A 86 2.90 -2.26 10.14
N LEU A 87 1.82 -3.02 10.02
CA LEU A 87 0.44 -2.51 10.12
C LEU A 87 0.14 -1.98 11.53
N ALA A 88 0.54 -2.69 12.58
CA ALA A 88 0.37 -2.24 13.96
C ALA A 88 1.19 -0.97 14.24
N GLY A 89 2.44 -0.90 13.78
CA GLY A 89 3.29 0.29 13.87
C GLY A 89 2.71 1.48 13.10
N GLY A 90 2.20 1.23 11.88
CA GLY A 90 1.49 2.21 11.06
C GLY A 90 0.24 2.76 11.73
N LEU A 91 -0.55 1.88 12.35
CA LEU A 91 -1.75 2.27 13.08
C LEU A 91 -1.40 3.10 14.33
N LEU A 92 -0.37 2.69 15.08
CA LEU A 92 0.05 3.39 16.29
C LEU A 92 0.60 4.78 16.00
N ILE A 93 1.59 4.89 15.11
CA ILE A 93 2.17 6.17 14.71
C ILE A 93 1.12 7.04 13.99
N GLY A 94 0.31 6.43 13.12
CA GLY A 94 -0.74 7.13 12.41
C GLY A 94 -1.81 7.67 13.34
N GLY A 95 -2.23 6.88 14.33
CA GLY A 95 -3.20 7.28 15.36
C GLY A 95 -2.66 8.41 16.23
N LEU A 96 -1.39 8.35 16.65
CA LEU A 96 -0.74 9.46 17.35
C LEU A 96 -0.73 10.75 16.53
N HIS A 97 -0.36 10.67 15.24
CA HIS A 97 -0.39 11.83 14.34
C HIS A 97 -1.81 12.39 14.15
N MET A 98 -2.82 11.53 14.08
CA MET A 98 -4.21 11.93 13.97
C MET A 98 -4.68 12.67 15.23
N VAL A 99 -4.44 12.11 16.42
CA VAL A 99 -4.84 12.71 17.70
C VAL A 99 -4.14 14.04 17.92
N THR A 100 -2.82 14.12 17.70
CA THR A 100 -2.08 15.37 17.86
C THR A 100 -2.54 16.44 16.88
N SER A 101 -2.78 16.09 15.62
CA SER A 101 -3.33 17.04 14.64
C SER A 101 -4.70 17.59 15.02
N ARG A 102 -5.60 16.73 15.50
CA ARG A 102 -6.93 17.17 15.98
C ARG A 102 -6.80 18.10 17.19
N ALA A 103 -5.89 17.79 18.11
CA ALA A 103 -5.66 18.63 19.28
C ALA A 103 -5.10 20.01 18.91
N LEU A 104 -4.23 20.10 17.90
CA LEU A 104 -3.58 21.35 17.51
C LEU A 104 -4.39 22.21 16.51
N ARG A 105 -5.19 21.59 15.64
CA ARG A 105 -5.84 22.28 14.51
C ARG A 105 -7.34 22.00 14.37
N GLY A 106 -7.92 21.18 15.24
CA GLY A 106 -9.32 20.73 15.12
C GLY A 106 -9.58 19.73 13.98
N SER A 107 -8.59 19.48 13.11
CA SER A 107 -8.68 18.53 11.99
C SER A 107 -7.36 17.78 11.80
N SER A 108 -7.47 16.55 11.31
CA SER A 108 -6.33 15.70 10.98
C SER A 108 -6.30 15.24 9.53
N MET A 109 -7.24 15.72 8.70
CA MET A 109 -7.26 15.35 7.28
C MET A 109 -5.95 15.73 6.57
N PRO A 110 -5.44 14.87 5.67
CA PRO A 110 -5.99 13.59 5.20
C PRO A 110 -5.67 12.37 6.08
N LYS A 111 -4.99 12.56 7.22
CA LYS A 111 -4.36 11.47 7.98
C LYS A 111 -5.38 10.41 8.45
N ASP A 112 -6.60 10.84 8.73
CA ASP A 112 -7.75 9.99 9.11
C ASP A 112 -7.92 8.83 8.13
N PHE A 113 -7.96 9.13 6.82
CA PHE A 113 -8.14 8.12 5.79
C PHE A 113 -7.04 7.07 5.84
N ILE A 114 -5.78 7.50 5.99
CA ILE A 114 -4.62 6.60 6.08
C ILE A 114 -4.71 5.71 7.32
N VAL A 115 -5.11 6.26 8.47
CA VAL A 115 -5.31 5.51 9.71
C VAL A 115 -6.42 4.47 9.55
N TYR A 116 -7.55 4.84 8.94
CA TYR A 116 -8.69 3.94 8.75
C TYR A 116 -8.38 2.81 7.77
N VAL A 117 -7.70 3.09 6.65
CA VAL A 117 -7.25 2.05 5.72
C VAL A 117 -6.25 1.11 6.40
N THR A 118 -5.31 1.65 7.18
CA THR A 118 -4.34 0.83 7.92
C THR A 118 -5.03 -0.07 8.95
N ALA A 119 -5.99 0.48 9.70
CA ALA A 119 -6.80 -0.27 10.66
C ALA A 119 -7.59 -1.38 9.99
N LEU A 120 -8.27 -1.08 8.87
CA LEU A 120 -9.03 -2.06 8.09
C LEU A 120 -8.13 -3.20 7.62
N THR A 121 -6.98 -2.88 7.03
CA THR A 121 -6.02 -3.89 6.56
C THR A 121 -5.49 -4.73 7.71
N LEU A 122 -5.18 -4.12 8.86
CA LEU A 122 -4.76 -4.86 10.06
C LEU A 122 -5.85 -5.82 10.54
N ILE A 123 -7.11 -5.36 10.63
CA ILE A 123 -8.25 -6.20 11.03
C ILE A 123 -8.40 -7.38 10.08
N ILE A 124 -8.38 -7.15 8.76
CA ILE A 124 -8.48 -8.22 7.77
C ILE A 124 -7.33 -9.22 7.91
N PHE A 125 -6.10 -8.72 8.11
CA PHE A 125 -4.96 -9.59 8.36
C PHE A 125 -5.16 -10.41 9.63
N LEU A 126 -5.58 -9.81 10.75
CA LEU A 126 -5.87 -10.55 11.98
C LEU A 126 -6.96 -11.62 11.78
N LEU A 127 -8.01 -11.33 10.99
CA LEU A 127 -9.04 -12.30 10.63
C LEU A 127 -8.46 -13.48 9.84
N PHE A 128 -7.51 -13.24 8.93
CA PHE A 128 -6.81 -14.33 8.22
C PHE A 128 -6.05 -15.28 9.16
N ARG A 129 -5.70 -14.84 10.38
CA ARG A 129 -5.00 -15.68 11.35
C ARG A 129 -5.92 -16.68 12.07
N ILE A 130 -7.25 -16.54 11.96
CA ILE A 130 -8.20 -17.45 12.60
C ILE A 130 -7.92 -18.88 12.10
N PRO A 131 -7.77 -19.89 12.99
CA PRO A 131 -7.27 -21.22 12.61
C PRO A 131 -7.99 -21.88 11.43
N GLY A 132 -9.32 -21.72 11.33
CA GLY A 132 -10.12 -22.28 10.24
C GLY A 132 -9.88 -21.60 8.89
N ILE A 133 -9.50 -20.33 8.90
CA ILE A 133 -9.21 -19.54 7.70
C ILE A 133 -7.73 -19.70 7.33
N TRP A 134 -6.81 -19.61 8.30
CA TRP A 134 -5.36 -19.72 8.09
C TRP A 134 -4.96 -20.97 7.32
N LYS A 135 -5.54 -22.13 7.69
CA LYS A 135 -5.30 -23.42 7.03
C LYS A 135 -5.67 -23.41 5.53
N ARG A 136 -6.49 -22.46 5.09
CA ARG A 136 -6.99 -22.36 3.70
C ARG A 136 -6.24 -21.33 2.86
N ILE A 137 -5.72 -20.23 3.44
CA ILE A 137 -5.21 -19.08 2.66
C ILE A 137 -3.75 -19.28 2.21
N ASN A 138 -2.96 -20.12 2.90
CA ASN A 138 -1.55 -20.39 2.55
C ASN A 138 -0.74 -19.10 2.25
N LEU A 139 -0.86 -18.07 3.09
CA LEU A 139 -0.21 -16.75 2.89
C LEU A 139 1.32 -16.81 2.91
N GLU A 140 1.89 -17.79 3.60
CA GLU A 140 3.35 -17.99 3.69
C GLU A 140 3.87 -19.09 2.76
N GLY A 141 3.01 -19.76 1.99
CA GLY A 141 3.46 -20.76 1.01
C GLY A 141 3.94 -20.14 -0.30
N HIS A 142 4.39 -20.97 -1.24
CA HIS A 142 4.70 -20.55 -2.60
C HIS A 142 3.73 -21.21 -3.59
N ASP A 143 3.13 -20.41 -4.46
CA ASP A 143 2.29 -20.84 -5.59
C ASP A 143 2.55 -19.80 -6.70
N ASP A 144 3.29 -20.19 -7.74
CA ASP A 144 3.76 -19.28 -8.80
C ASP A 144 2.62 -18.50 -9.45
N HIS A 145 1.47 -19.16 -9.64
CA HIS A 145 0.30 -18.56 -10.27
C HIS A 145 -0.36 -17.52 -9.38
N VAL A 146 -0.57 -17.84 -8.10
CA VAL A 146 -1.15 -16.90 -7.14
C VAL A 146 -0.18 -15.74 -6.83
N THR A 147 1.12 -16.04 -6.88
CA THR A 147 2.21 -15.07 -6.68
C THR A 147 2.22 -14.03 -7.80
N GLY A 148 2.21 -14.47 -9.07
CA GLY A 148 2.21 -13.59 -10.25
C GLY A 148 0.95 -12.72 -10.33
N LEU A 149 -0.22 -13.32 -10.09
CA LEU A 149 -1.49 -12.57 -10.07
C LEU A 149 -1.56 -11.58 -8.90
N GLY A 150 -1.13 -11.98 -7.70
CA GLY A 150 -1.10 -11.09 -6.54
C GLY A 150 -0.16 -9.90 -6.73
N ALA A 151 1.04 -10.14 -7.26
CA ALA A 151 2.03 -9.10 -7.53
C ALA A 151 1.55 -8.10 -8.59
N SER A 152 1.05 -8.60 -9.72
CA SER A 152 0.53 -7.74 -10.79
C SER A 152 -0.68 -6.93 -10.33
N ALA A 153 -1.63 -7.55 -9.63
CA ALA A 153 -2.78 -6.84 -9.07
C ALA A 153 -2.37 -5.75 -8.08
N ALA A 154 -1.42 -6.02 -7.17
CA ALA A 154 -0.95 -5.01 -6.22
C ALA A 154 -0.26 -3.83 -6.90
N LEU A 155 0.55 -4.09 -7.93
CA LEU A 155 1.21 -3.05 -8.72
C LEU A 155 0.18 -2.21 -9.48
N ILE A 156 -0.78 -2.84 -10.17
CA ILE A 156 -1.81 -2.13 -10.93
C ILE A 156 -2.67 -1.28 -9.99
N VAL A 157 -3.18 -1.86 -8.90
CA VAL A 157 -4.05 -1.15 -7.95
C VAL A 157 -3.29 -0.02 -7.24
N GLY A 158 -2.04 -0.26 -6.82
CA GLY A 158 -1.19 0.78 -6.22
C GLY A 158 -0.85 1.90 -7.21
N GLY A 159 -0.59 1.56 -8.46
CA GLY A 159 -0.36 2.52 -9.54
C GLY A 159 -1.60 3.37 -9.84
N ILE A 160 -2.79 2.76 -9.94
CA ILE A 160 -4.07 3.47 -10.11
C ILE A 160 -4.33 4.39 -8.91
N ALA A 161 -4.12 3.91 -7.68
CA ALA A 161 -4.28 4.74 -6.48
C ALA A 161 -3.35 5.96 -6.49
N THR A 162 -2.13 5.80 -7.01
CA THR A 162 -1.14 6.87 -7.20
C THR A 162 -1.56 7.86 -8.29
N LEU A 163 -2.05 7.36 -9.43
CA LEU A 163 -2.55 8.19 -10.54
C LEU A 163 -3.80 9.01 -10.17
N THR A 164 -4.54 8.58 -9.14
CA THR A 164 -5.81 9.18 -8.74
C THR A 164 -5.74 9.99 -7.44
N VAL A 165 -4.54 10.21 -6.89
CA VAL A 165 -4.31 10.98 -5.64
C VAL A 165 -5.04 12.33 -5.66
N GLN A 166 -5.03 13.03 -6.79
CA GLN A 166 -5.63 14.34 -6.93
C GLN A 166 -7.15 14.32 -6.71
N PHE A 167 -7.81 13.19 -7.03
CA PHE A 167 -9.25 13.04 -6.87
C PHE A 167 -9.63 12.73 -5.43
N TRP A 168 -8.90 11.84 -4.75
CA TRP A 168 -9.27 11.40 -3.40
C TRP A 168 -8.60 12.22 -2.28
N ALA A 169 -7.39 12.75 -2.51
CA ALA A 169 -6.70 13.61 -1.56
C ALA A 169 -7.02 15.10 -1.78
N GLY A 170 -7.33 15.50 -3.01
CA GLY A 170 -7.56 16.90 -3.40
C GLY A 170 -8.53 17.68 -2.51
N PRO A 171 -9.74 17.16 -2.20
CA PRO A 171 -10.71 17.85 -1.35
C PRO A 171 -10.19 18.21 0.06
N THR A 172 -9.11 17.55 0.50
CA THR A 172 -8.52 17.72 1.84
C THR A 172 -7.16 18.42 1.83
N HIS A 173 -6.66 18.78 0.64
CA HIS A 173 -5.39 19.49 0.43
C HIS A 173 -5.64 20.85 -0.23
N MET A 174 -6.77 21.49 0.07
CA MET A 174 -7.06 22.84 -0.36
C MET A 174 -6.52 23.83 0.66
N ILE A 175 -5.59 24.69 0.26
CA ILE A 175 -5.14 25.83 1.07
C ILE A 175 -5.30 27.07 0.18
N ASN A 176 -6.05 28.05 0.64
CA ASN A 176 -6.35 29.28 -0.11
C ASN A 176 -6.90 29.01 -1.51
N SER A 177 -7.84 28.05 -1.61
CA SER A 177 -8.45 27.59 -2.87
C SER A 177 -7.48 26.96 -3.89
N ILE A 178 -6.24 26.68 -3.48
CA ILE A 178 -5.25 25.96 -4.30
C ILE A 178 -5.21 24.51 -3.84
N ASN A 179 -5.32 23.57 -4.80
CA ASN A 179 -5.17 22.14 -4.53
C ASN A 179 -3.69 21.74 -4.48
N TYR A 180 -3.17 21.57 -3.27
CA TYR A 180 -1.77 21.18 -3.03
C TYR A 180 -1.47 19.72 -3.41
N ALA A 181 -2.48 18.88 -3.65
CA ALA A 181 -2.24 17.55 -4.23
C ALA A 181 -1.65 17.64 -5.65
N ASN A 182 -1.84 18.77 -6.35
CA ASN A 182 -1.32 18.99 -7.70
C ASN A 182 0.19 19.33 -7.71
N VAL A 183 0.80 19.67 -6.58
CA VAL A 183 2.24 19.98 -6.50
C VAL A 183 3.08 18.78 -6.97
N TRP A 184 2.59 17.57 -6.73
CA TRP A 184 3.25 16.32 -7.09
C TRP A 184 2.72 15.71 -8.40
N GLN A 185 1.95 16.46 -9.21
CA GLN A 185 1.25 15.93 -10.39
C GLN A 185 2.19 15.15 -11.31
N ALA A 186 3.35 15.72 -11.67
CA ALA A 186 4.28 15.11 -12.59
C ALA A 186 4.85 13.80 -12.03
N GLN A 187 5.32 13.81 -10.78
CA GLN A 187 5.91 12.65 -10.12
C GLN A 187 4.86 11.54 -9.95
N LEU A 188 3.66 11.87 -9.48
CA LEU A 188 2.56 10.91 -9.31
C LEU A 188 2.12 10.30 -10.64
N THR A 189 2.08 11.11 -11.72
CA THR A 189 1.76 10.63 -13.06
C THR A 189 2.81 9.64 -13.55
N ILE A 190 4.10 10.00 -13.44
CA ILE A 190 5.22 9.16 -13.90
C ILE A 190 5.27 7.85 -13.11
N PHE A 191 5.33 7.91 -11.78
CA PHE A 191 5.44 6.72 -10.95
C PHE A 191 4.17 5.87 -10.99
N GLY A 192 2.99 6.50 -11.08
CA GLY A 192 1.73 5.80 -11.25
C GLY A 192 1.70 4.98 -12.54
N TRP A 193 2.02 5.58 -13.68
CA TRP A 193 2.08 4.86 -14.96
C TRP A 193 3.16 3.79 -14.99
N LEU A 194 4.37 4.08 -14.48
CA LEU A 194 5.43 3.07 -14.38
C LEU A 194 4.97 1.84 -13.59
N THR A 195 4.26 2.06 -12.48
CA THR A 195 3.78 0.97 -11.63
C THR A 195 2.64 0.18 -12.31
N VAL A 196 1.70 0.85 -12.98
CA VAL A 196 0.64 0.20 -13.76
C VAL A 196 1.22 -0.63 -14.91
N LEU A 197 2.13 -0.04 -15.70
CA LEU A 197 2.76 -0.71 -16.84
C LEU A 197 3.59 -1.91 -16.39
N LEU A 198 4.35 -1.79 -15.29
CA LEU A 198 5.08 -2.90 -14.71
C LEU A 198 4.14 -4.03 -14.26
N GLY A 199 3.04 -3.68 -13.58
CA GLY A 199 2.02 -4.66 -13.18
C GLY A 199 1.37 -5.36 -14.39
N GLY A 200 1.08 -4.60 -15.45
CA GLY A 200 0.58 -5.14 -16.72
C GLY A 200 1.59 -6.05 -17.42
N ALA A 201 2.87 -5.70 -17.43
CA ALA A 201 3.94 -6.53 -17.99
C ALA A 201 4.09 -7.86 -17.22
N VAL A 202 4.05 -7.81 -15.88
CA VAL A 202 4.08 -9.02 -15.03
C VAL A 202 2.87 -9.91 -15.29
N LEU A 203 1.67 -9.32 -15.44
CA LEU A 203 0.45 -10.06 -15.77
C LEU A 203 0.55 -10.70 -17.16
N GLY A 204 0.95 -9.92 -18.17
CA GLY A 204 1.08 -10.39 -19.55
C GLY A 204 2.10 -11.52 -19.68
N TRP A 205 3.28 -11.37 -19.06
CA TRP A 205 4.29 -12.42 -19.02
C TRP A 205 3.76 -13.73 -18.40
N PHE A 206 2.96 -13.62 -17.34
CA PHE A 206 2.37 -14.77 -16.69
C PHE A 206 1.32 -15.46 -17.58
N VAL A 207 0.42 -14.68 -18.19
CA VAL A 207 -0.62 -15.21 -19.10
C VAL A 207 0.00 -15.89 -20.32
N LEU A 208 1.06 -15.30 -20.90
CA LEU A 208 1.74 -15.88 -22.05
C LEU A 208 2.44 -17.21 -21.70
N ARG A 209 3.12 -17.28 -20.55
CA ARG A 209 3.77 -18.52 -20.08
C ARG A 209 2.77 -19.64 -19.78
N GLU A 210 1.61 -19.32 -19.22
CA GLU A 210 0.56 -20.30 -18.99
C GLU A 210 0.02 -20.85 -20.32
N GLY A 211 -0.16 -19.96 -21.31
CA GLY A 211 -0.50 -20.34 -22.68
C GLY A 211 0.50 -21.33 -23.28
N GLU A 212 1.79 -21.02 -23.19
CA GLU A 212 2.86 -21.92 -23.66
C GLU A 212 2.84 -23.29 -22.96
N ARG A 213 2.70 -23.34 -21.62
CA ARG A 213 2.59 -24.62 -20.90
C ARG A 213 1.40 -25.46 -21.37
N SER A 214 0.24 -24.82 -21.55
CA SER A 214 -0.97 -25.52 -21.99
C SER A 214 -0.82 -26.11 -23.40
N LEU A 215 -0.16 -25.39 -24.30
CA LEU A 215 0.14 -25.86 -25.65
C LEU A 215 1.15 -27.01 -25.64
N LEU A 216 2.20 -26.92 -24.83
CA LEU A 216 3.20 -27.99 -24.67
C LEU A 216 2.56 -29.25 -24.08
N ALA A 217 1.72 -29.13 -23.06
CA ALA A 217 1.00 -30.25 -22.45
C ALA A 217 0.10 -30.97 -23.47
N GLN A 218 -0.63 -30.22 -24.29
CA GLN A 218 -1.43 -30.79 -25.39
C GLN A 218 -0.57 -31.47 -26.45
N THR A 219 0.52 -30.82 -26.86
CA THR A 219 1.40 -31.31 -27.94
C THR A 219 2.11 -32.61 -27.55
N PHE A 220 2.56 -32.72 -26.30
CA PHE A 220 3.34 -33.86 -25.83
C PHE A 220 2.53 -34.91 -25.04
N GLN A 221 1.21 -34.71 -24.86
CA GLN A 221 0.37 -35.51 -23.96
C GLN A 221 0.96 -35.64 -22.54
N ILE A 222 1.76 -34.66 -22.12
CA ILE A 222 2.35 -34.60 -20.79
C ILE A 222 1.36 -33.86 -19.90
N SER A 223 1.10 -34.36 -18.69
CA SER A 223 0.28 -33.61 -17.72
C SER A 223 0.91 -32.22 -17.50
N PRO A 224 0.14 -31.12 -17.52
CA PRO A 224 0.64 -29.77 -17.28
C PRO A 224 1.47 -29.66 -15.99
N ASP A 225 1.16 -30.50 -15.00
CA ASP A 225 1.82 -30.56 -13.69
C ASP A 225 3.27 -31.08 -13.74
N LYS A 226 3.72 -31.60 -14.89
CA LYS A 226 5.05 -32.17 -15.12
C LYS A 226 5.96 -31.29 -15.98
N ILE A 227 5.53 -30.07 -16.32
CA ILE A 227 6.23 -29.07 -17.15
C ILE A 227 6.58 -27.85 -16.30
#